data_AF-A0A955SS55-F1
#
_entry.id   AF-A0A955SS55-F1
#
_cell.length_a   1.000
_cell.length_b   1.000
_cell.length_c   1.000
_cell.angle_alpha   90.00
_cell.angle_beta   90.00
_cell.angle_gamma   90.00
#
_symmetry.space_group_name_H-M   'P 1'
#
loop_
_entity.id
_entity.type
_entity.pdbx_description
1 polymer ?
#
loop_
_entity_poly.entity_id
_entity_poly.type
_entity_poly.pdbx_seq_one_letter_code
_entity_poly.pdbx_strand_id
1 'polypeptide(L)'
;MNRDEPTAGERFLNGILPENPVYRQLLGMCPTLAVTGAMKPAMTMVAATAFVLICANLMVSSIRHLLKPHLRILVFTLTIATFVTIADRFLAAYLYDMSKQLGPYVPLIIVNCLIIS
;
A
#
# COMPACT_ATOMS: atom_id res chain seq x y z
N MET A 1 10.55 -43.81 6.93
CA MET A 1 10.27 -42.98 5.74
C MET A 1 9.01 -42.19 6.03
N ASN A 2 9.18 -41.02 6.65
CA ASN A 2 8.08 -40.17 7.14
C ASN A 2 7.57 -39.32 5.95
N ARG A 3 6.28 -39.38 5.63
CA ARG A 3 5.68 -38.82 4.41
C ARG A 3 5.09 -37.42 4.63
N ASP A 4 5.82 -36.56 5.36
CA ASP A 4 5.35 -35.21 5.76
C ASP A 4 6.41 -34.13 5.45
N GLU A 5 7.08 -34.23 4.31
CA GLU A 5 7.76 -33.06 3.74
C GLU A 5 6.76 -32.38 2.79
N PRO A 6 6.28 -31.15 3.10
CA PRO A 6 5.37 -30.47 2.20
C PRO A 6 6.08 -30.23 0.87
N THR A 7 5.50 -30.74 -0.21
CA THR A 7 6.01 -30.59 -1.57
C THR A 7 6.20 -29.10 -1.85
N ALA A 8 7.20 -28.70 -2.66
CA ALA A 8 7.40 -27.30 -3.03
C ALA A 8 6.10 -26.62 -3.52
N GLY A 9 5.22 -27.38 -4.18
CA GLY A 9 3.88 -26.97 -4.59
C GLY A 9 2.90 -26.71 -3.44
N GLU A 10 2.91 -27.50 -2.36
CA GLU A 10 2.06 -27.26 -1.18
C GLU A 10 2.53 -26.04 -0.38
N ARG A 11 3.85 -25.81 -0.28
CA ARG A 11 4.38 -24.57 0.34
C ARG A 11 4.02 -23.33 -0.48
N PHE A 12 3.98 -23.47 -1.81
CA PHE A 12 3.57 -22.40 -2.71
C PHE A 12 2.04 -22.13 -2.63
N LEU A 13 1.20 -23.16 -2.61
CA LEU A 13 -0.24 -23.01 -2.40
C LEU A 13 -0.57 -22.44 -1.03
N ASN A 14 0.16 -22.88 0.02
CA ASN A 14 -0.02 -22.36 1.36
C ASN A 14 0.42 -20.88 1.49
N GLY A 15 1.46 -20.46 0.75
CA GLY A 15 1.89 -19.06 0.72
C GLY A 15 0.86 -18.10 0.11
N ILE A 16 0.05 -18.55 -0.85
CA ILE A 16 -0.90 -17.69 -1.59
C ILE A 16 -2.24 -17.54 -0.85
N LEU A 17 -2.82 -18.63 -0.32
CA LEU A 17 -4.17 -18.60 0.25
C LEU A 17 -4.20 -18.50 1.79
N PRO A 18 -3.65 -19.46 2.56
CA PRO A 18 -3.76 -19.43 4.02
C PRO A 18 -2.81 -18.45 4.72
N GLU A 19 -1.65 -18.14 4.14
CA GLU A 19 -0.64 -17.29 4.81
C GLU A 19 -0.63 -15.82 4.35
N ASN A 20 -1.42 -15.45 3.33
CA ASN A 20 -1.45 -14.08 2.83
C ASN A 20 -2.25 -13.17 3.78
N PRO A 21 -1.64 -12.11 4.35
CA PRO A 21 -2.32 -11.21 5.30
C PRO A 21 -3.56 -10.53 4.71
N VAL A 22 -3.62 -10.34 3.38
CA VAL A 22 -4.79 -9.78 2.69
C VAL A 22 -6.02 -10.70 2.84
N TYR A 23 -5.82 -12.02 2.72
CA TYR A 23 -6.91 -13.01 2.78
C TYR A 23 -7.18 -13.50 4.19
N ARG A 24 -6.16 -13.62 5.04
CA ARG A 24 -6.28 -14.15 6.40
C ARG A 24 -6.73 -13.10 7.41
N GLN A 25 -6.20 -11.87 7.32
CA GLN A 25 -6.48 -10.79 8.27
C GLN A 25 -7.38 -9.70 7.68
N LEU A 26 -7.78 -9.81 6.41
CA LEU A 26 -8.65 -8.84 5.71
C LEU A 26 -8.10 -7.40 5.77
N LEU A 27 -6.77 -7.24 5.74
CA LEU A 27 -6.10 -5.95 5.76
C LEU A 27 -6.03 -5.32 4.37
N GLY A 28 -6.21 -4.00 4.29
CA GLY A 28 -6.01 -3.23 3.05
C GLY A 28 -7.20 -3.23 2.08
N MET A 29 -8.42 -3.55 2.54
CA MET A 29 -9.63 -3.63 1.71
C MET A 29 -10.20 -2.27 1.26
N CYS A 30 -9.90 -1.19 1.99
CA CYS A 30 -10.44 0.14 1.73
C CYS A 30 -10.19 0.64 0.30
N PRO A 31 -8.94 0.65 -0.22
CA PRO A 31 -8.70 1.08 -1.60
C PRO A 31 -9.17 0.05 -2.63
N THR A 32 -9.19 -1.24 -2.28
CA THR A 32 -9.64 -2.32 -3.18
C THR A 32 -11.11 -2.19 -3.53
N LEU A 33 -11.94 -1.84 -2.55
CA LEU A 33 -13.37 -1.57 -2.74
C LEU A 33 -13.64 -0.29 -3.53
N ALA A 34 -12.71 0.67 -3.52
CA ALA A 34 -12.85 1.93 -4.24
C ALA A 34 -12.60 1.78 -5.75
N VAL A 35 -11.68 0.91 -6.16
CA VAL A 35 -11.22 0.82 -7.56
C VAL A 35 -11.81 -0.35 -8.36
N THR A 36 -12.69 -1.16 -7.78
CA THR A 36 -13.36 -2.29 -8.46
C THR A 36 -14.27 -1.87 -9.61
N GLY A 37 -14.69 -0.61 -9.67
CA GLY A 37 -15.59 -0.10 -10.71
C GLY A 37 -14.93 0.10 -12.09
N ALA A 38 -13.61 0.31 -12.16
CA ALA A 38 -12.92 0.54 -13.43
C ALA A 38 -11.42 0.25 -13.36
N MET A 39 -10.87 -0.36 -14.41
CA MET A 39 -9.45 -0.74 -14.48
C MET A 39 -8.50 0.46 -14.62
N LYS A 40 -8.93 1.52 -15.32
CA LYS A 40 -8.11 2.73 -15.53
C LYS A 40 -7.74 3.42 -14.20
N PRO A 41 -8.69 3.76 -13.30
CA PRO A 41 -8.37 4.35 -12.00
C PRO A 41 -7.61 3.37 -11.08
N ALA A 42 -7.84 2.06 -11.21
CA ALA A 42 -7.08 1.06 -10.45
C ALA A 42 -5.58 1.07 -10.82
N MET A 43 -5.26 1.08 -12.12
CA MET A 43 -3.86 1.14 -12.57
C MET A 43 -3.17 2.44 -12.18
N THR A 44 -3.83 3.59 -12.34
CA THR A 44 -3.23 4.88 -11.97
C THR A 44 -3.00 4.97 -10.47
N MET A 45 -3.95 4.49 -9.67
CA MET A 45 -3.81 4.46 -8.20
C MET A 45 -2.66 3.56 -7.77
N VAL A 46 -2.56 2.32 -8.27
CA VAL A 46 -1.48 1.39 -7.90
C VAL A 46 -0.11 1.87 -8.37
N ALA A 47 -0.02 2.46 -9.57
CA ALA A 47 1.24 3.03 -10.05
C ALA A 47 1.69 4.22 -9.18
N ALA A 48 0.77 5.12 -8.84
CA ALA A 48 1.06 6.26 -7.97
C ALA A 48 1.46 5.81 -6.56
N THR A 49 0.74 4.85 -5.96
CA THR A 49 1.05 4.36 -4.62
C THR A 49 2.37 3.60 -4.58
N ALA A 50 2.67 2.77 -5.58
CA ALA A 50 3.94 2.05 -5.65
C ALA A 50 5.13 3.02 -5.71
N PHE A 51 5.05 4.06 -6.55
CA PHE A 51 6.08 5.08 -6.64
C PHE A 51 6.28 5.82 -5.30
N VAL A 52 5.18 6.25 -4.67
CA VAL A 52 5.23 6.93 -3.38
C VAL A 52 5.80 6.02 -2.28
N LEU A 53 5.41 4.73 -2.26
CA LEU A 53 5.88 3.79 -1.25
C LEU A 53 7.39 3.57 -1.33
N ILE A 54 7.93 3.43 -2.54
CA ILE A 54 9.37 3.24 -2.75
C ILE A 54 10.12 4.46 -2.19
N CYS A 55 9.69 5.67 -2.58
CA CYS A 55 10.29 6.92 -2.10
C CYS A 55 10.17 7.08 -0.57
N ALA A 56 8.98 6.80 -0.01
CA ALA A 56 8.74 6.93 1.43
C ALA A 56 9.58 5.92 2.24
N ASN A 57 9.67 4.66 1.80
CA ASN A 57 10.47 3.66 2.50
C ASN A 57 11.97 4.00 2.51
N LEU A 58 12.50 4.54 1.40
CA LEU A 58 13.89 5.02 1.33
C LEU A 58 14.14 6.16 2.33
N MET A 59 13.21 7.12 2.41
CA MET A 59 13.33 8.25 3.32
C MET A 59 13.21 7.82 4.79
N VAL A 60 12.24 6.96 5.12
CA VAL A 60 12.05 6.46 6.50
C VAL A 60 13.25 5.64 6.94
N SER A 61 13.78 4.78 6.08
CA SER A 61 14.95 3.94 6.41
C SER A 61 16.12 4.80 6.93
N SER A 62 16.31 5.97 6.33
CA SER A 62 17.37 6.92 6.72
C SER A 62 17.10 7.58 8.08
N ILE A 63 15.84 7.83 8.44
CA ILE A 63 15.45 8.54 9.66
C ILE A 63 15.27 7.57 10.84
N ARG A 64 15.09 6.26 10.57
CA ARG A 64 14.79 5.17 11.51
C ARG A 64 15.57 5.21 12.83
N HIS A 65 16.85 5.54 12.81
CA HIS A 65 17.72 5.49 13.98
C HIS A 65 17.40 6.56 15.04
N LEU A 66 16.72 7.66 14.65
CA LEU A 66 16.39 8.77 15.54
C LEU A 66 14.98 8.66 16.17
N LEU A 67 14.15 7.68 15.79
CA LEU A 67 12.75 7.62 16.24
C LEU A 67 12.56 6.83 17.55
N LYS A 68 11.86 7.46 18.50
CA LYS A 68 11.29 6.79 19.67
C LYS A 68 10.13 5.86 19.27
N PRO A 69 9.98 4.69 19.94
CA PRO A 69 9.00 3.67 19.56
C PRO A 69 7.54 4.19 19.58
N HIS A 70 7.20 5.09 20.49
CA HIS A 70 5.84 5.63 20.62
C HIS A 70 5.40 6.49 19.41
N LEU A 71 6.34 7.08 18.68
CA LEU A 71 6.05 8.00 17.55
C LEU A 71 6.30 7.35 16.18
N ARG A 72 6.75 6.10 16.14
CA ARG A 72 7.17 5.45 14.89
C ARG A 72 6.04 5.38 13.86
N ILE A 73 4.87 4.91 14.26
CA ILE A 73 3.70 4.77 13.39
C ILE A 73 3.28 6.15 12.85
N LEU A 74 3.26 7.15 13.73
CA LEU A 74 2.85 8.51 13.39
C LEU A 74 3.80 9.15 12.36
N VAL A 75 5.11 9.04 12.57
CA VAL A 75 6.11 9.56 11.62
C VAL A 75 6.07 8.83 10.27
N PHE A 76 5.79 7.52 10.28
CA PHE A 76 5.64 6.72 9.06
C PHE A 76 4.46 7.20 8.22
N THR A 77 3.29 7.32 8.84
CA THR A 77 2.06 7.81 8.19
C THR A 77 2.20 9.25 7.70
N LEU A 78 2.85 10.14 8.47
CA LEU A 78 3.09 11.54 8.03
C LEU A 78 4.02 11.61 6.82
N THR A 79 5.10 10.81 6.82
CA THR A 79 6.03 10.77 5.68
C THR A 79 5.28 10.35 4.42
N ILE A 80 4.51 9.26 4.50
CA ILE A 80 3.69 8.78 3.37
C ILE A 80 2.67 9.84 2.96
N ALA A 81 1.96 10.47 3.90
CA ALA A 81 0.96 11.51 3.62
C ALA A 81 1.54 12.69 2.83
N THR A 82 2.75 13.15 3.17
CA THR A 82 3.39 14.23 2.43
C THR A 82 3.72 13.85 0.98
N PHE A 83 4.28 12.66 0.75
CA PHE A 83 4.57 12.18 -0.60
C PHE A 83 3.30 11.91 -1.42
N VAL A 84 2.26 11.34 -0.80
CA VAL A 84 0.96 11.13 -1.44
C VAL A 84 0.35 12.47 -1.87
N THR A 85 0.45 13.51 -1.04
CA THR A 85 -0.06 14.85 -1.36
C THR A 85 0.69 15.46 -2.55
N ILE A 86 2.00 15.30 -2.63
CA ILE A 86 2.81 15.77 -3.76
C ILE A 86 2.42 15.01 -5.03
N ALA A 87 2.26 13.69 -4.95
CA ALA A 87 1.84 12.85 -6.07
C ALA A 87 0.44 13.20 -6.57
N ASP A 88 -0.52 13.47 -5.68
CA ASP A 88 -1.87 13.91 -6.05
C ASP A 88 -1.86 15.24 -6.82
N ARG A 89 -1.08 16.22 -6.34
CA ARG A 89 -0.89 17.50 -7.04
C ARG A 89 -0.26 17.32 -8.41
N PHE A 90 0.68 16.37 -8.54
CA PHE A 90 1.28 16.02 -9.82
C PHE A 90 0.27 15.35 -10.76
N LEU A 91 -0.56 14.46 -10.24
CA LEU A 91 -1.61 13.78 -11.01
C LEU A 91 -2.69 14.76 -11.50
N ALA A 92 -3.07 15.73 -10.67
CA ALA A 92 -4.02 16.79 -11.03
C ALA A 92 -3.50 17.67 -12.20
N ALA A 93 -2.18 17.80 -12.34
CA ALA A 93 -1.55 18.58 -13.41
C ALA A 93 -1.49 17.82 -14.75
N TYR A 94 -1.29 16.49 -14.75
CA TYR A 94 -1.15 15.69 -15.98
C TYR A 94 -2.45 14.98 -16.43
N LEU A 95 -3.30 14.53 -15.50
CA LEU A 95 -4.54 13.80 -15.78
C LEU A 95 -5.70 14.32 -14.92
N TYR A 96 -6.27 15.46 -15.31
CA TYR A 96 -7.37 16.12 -14.58
C TYR A 96 -8.62 15.23 -14.44
N ASP A 97 -9.00 14.50 -15.50
CA ASP A 97 -10.20 13.65 -15.50
C ASP A 97 -10.08 12.48 -14.52
N MET A 98 -8.87 11.88 -14.44
CA MET A 98 -8.58 10.79 -13.50
C MET A 98 -8.37 11.30 -12.08
N SER A 99 -7.73 12.45 -11.90
CA SER A 99 -7.53 13.09 -10.60
C SER A 99 -8.85 13.53 -9.96
N LYS A 100 -9.84 13.96 -10.75
CA LYS A 100 -11.19 14.27 -10.24
C LYS A 100 -11.91 13.05 -9.66
N GLN A 101 -11.70 11.87 -10.24
CA GLN A 101 -12.26 10.61 -9.75
C GLN A 101 -11.44 10.04 -8.58
N LEU A 102 -10.11 10.19 -8.60
CA LEU A 102 -9.20 9.67 -7.58
C LEU A 102 -9.07 10.55 -6.34
N GLY A 103 -9.32 11.85 -6.43
CA GLY A 103 -9.12 12.83 -5.36
C GLY A 103 -9.76 12.43 -4.01
N PRO A 104 -11.01 11.94 -3.96
CA PRO A 104 -11.62 11.44 -2.73
C PRO A 104 -10.95 10.20 -2.15
N TYR A 105 -10.23 9.43 -2.98
CA TYR A 105 -9.60 8.15 -2.62
C TYR A 105 -8.12 8.31 -2.25
N VAL A 106 -7.53 9.50 -2.43
CA VAL A 106 -6.15 9.81 -2.00
C VAL A 106 -5.95 9.59 -0.48
N PRO A 107 -6.87 10.01 0.41
CA PRO A 107 -6.75 9.73 1.84
C PRO A 107 -6.78 8.22 2.17
N LEU A 108 -7.48 7.40 1.38
CA LEU A 108 -7.54 5.94 1.58
C LEU A 108 -6.19 5.26 1.38
N ILE A 109 -5.27 5.88 0.63
CA ILE A 109 -3.90 5.41 0.48
C ILE A 109 -3.14 5.56 1.81
N ILE A 110 -3.31 6.71 2.47
CA ILE A 110 -2.59 7.06 3.69
C ILE A 110 -3.01 6.15 4.85
N VAL A 111 -4.30 5.85 4.94
CA VAL A 111 -4.88 4.99 6.00
C VAL A 111 -4.92 3.51 5.63
N ASN A 112 -4.24 3.10 4.56
CA ASN A 112 -4.20 1.70 4.19
C ASN A 112 -3.49 0.89 5.28
N CYS A 113 -4.25 0.04 5.97
CA CYS A 113 -3.73 -0.77 7.06
C CYS A 113 -2.59 -1.70 6.62
N LEU A 114 -2.58 -2.17 5.38
CA LEU A 114 -1.50 -3.01 4.83
C LEU A 114 -0.17 -2.24 4.70
N ILE A 115 -0.24 -0.93 4.46
CA ILE A 115 0.94 -0.06 4.34
C ILE A 115 1.51 0.30 5.73
N ILE A 116 0.63 0.42 6.73
CA ILE A 116 1.00 0.81 8.10
C ILE A 116 1.52 -0.38 8.92
N SER A 117 1.16 -1.61 8.54
CA SER A 117 1.47 -2.85 9.28
C SER A 117 2.90 -3.33 9.11
#